data_AF-A0A1V3X7A0-F1
#
_entry.id   AF-A0A1V3X7A0-F1
#
_cell.length_a   1.000
_cell.length_b   1.000
_cell.length_c   1.000
_cell.angle_alpha   90.00
_cell.angle_beta   90.00
_cell.angle_gamma   90.00
#
_symmetry.space_group_name_H-M   'P 1'
#
loop_
_entity.id
_entity.type
_entity.pdbx_description
1 polymer ?
#
loop_
_entity_poly.entity_id
_entity_poly.type
_entity_poly.pdbx_seq_one_letter_code
_entity_poly.pdbx_strand_id
1 'polypeptide(L)' 'MPEEIPDAEHELVIERVCAIDVAKASGTVCVRTPRERRRVSKVWDVEAPPARLPTWPIN' A
#
# COMPACT_ATOMS: atom_id res chain seq x y z
N MET A 1 -12.75 -6.02 6.95
CA MET A 1 -13.30 -6.17 5.58
C MET A 1 -12.80 -4.99 4.76
N PRO A 2 -12.52 -5.12 3.44
CA PRO A 2 -12.00 -4.01 2.66
C PRO A 2 -12.99 -2.86 2.59
N GLU A 3 -12.47 -1.64 2.68
CA GLU A 3 -13.20 -0.45 2.27
C GLU A 3 -13.16 -0.34 0.74
N GLU A 4 -14.30 -0.05 0.11
CA GLU A 4 -14.35 0.28 -1.31
C GLU A 4 -14.34 1.79 -1.50
N ILE A 5 -13.29 2.28 -2.15
CA ILE A 5 -13.11 3.70 -2.45
C ILE A 5 -13.28 3.89 -3.97
N PRO A 6 -14.14 4.82 -4.43
CA PRO A 6 -14.25 5.14 -5.84
C PRO A 6 -12.94 5.72 -6.36
N ASP A 7 -12.62 5.46 -7.62
CA ASP A 7 -11.42 5.99 -8.25
C ASP A 7 -11.45 7.53 -8.31
N ALA A 8 -10.28 8.16 -8.17
CA ALA A 8 -10.16 9.61 -8.20
C ALA A 8 -10.54 10.16 -9.59
N GLU A 9 -11.11 11.37 -9.64
CA GLU A 9 -11.53 11.97 -10.92
C GLU A 9 -10.36 12.30 -11.85
N HIS A 10 -9.16 12.51 -11.27
CA HIS A 10 -7.94 12.86 -12.00
C HIS A 10 -6.76 12.04 -11.45
N GLU A 11 -6.08 11.28 -12.31
CA GLU A 11 -4.90 10.48 -11.94
C GLU A 11 -3.62 11.32 -12.11
N LEU A 12 -2.80 11.38 -11.06
CA LEU A 12 -1.47 12.00 -11.13
C LEU A 12 -0.47 10.96 -11.66
N VAL A 13 -0.05 11.12 -12.90
CA VAL A 13 1.04 10.33 -13.50
C VAL A 13 2.36 11.01 -13.16
N ILE A 14 3.19 10.35 -12.34
CA ILE A 14 4.50 10.88 -11.94
C ILE A 14 5.60 10.12 -12.68
N GLU A 15 6.51 10.85 -13.34
CA GLU A 15 7.58 10.28 -14.16
C GLU A 15 8.64 9.52 -13.34
N ARG A 16 8.76 9.80 -12.03
CA ARG A 16 9.72 9.14 -11.14
C ARG A 16 9.15 8.92 -9.74
N VAL A 17 9.35 7.72 -9.20
CA VAL A 17 8.92 7.30 -7.87
C VAL A 17 10.11 6.73 -7.10
N CYS A 18 10.19 7.01 -5.80
CA CYS A 18 11.01 6.25 -4.86
C CYS A 18 10.13 5.72 -3.73
N ALA A 19 10.42 4.50 -3.27
CA ALA A 19 9.77 3.94 -2.08
C ALA A 19 10.63 4.29 -0.87
N ILE A 20 10.07 5.06 0.06
CA ILE A 20 10.65 5.28 1.39
C ILE A 20 9.83 4.44 2.35
N ASP A 21 10.44 3.40 2.90
CA ASP A 21 9.83 2.60 3.95
C ASP A 21 10.59 2.81 5.27
N VAL A 22 9.89 3.32 6.27
CA VAL A 22 10.35 3.39 7.65
C VAL A 22 9.70 2.22 8.33
N ALA A 23 10.46 1.39 9.07
CA ALA A 23 9.94 0.20 9.76
C ALA A 23 8.63 0.54 10.49
N LYS A 24 7.51 0.15 9.88
CA LYS A 24 6.16 0.50 10.32
C LYS A 24 5.48 -0.78 10.79
N ALA A 25 4.77 -0.69 11.90
CA ALA A 25 4.01 -1.83 12.43
C ALA A 25 2.73 -2.13 11.63
N SER A 26 2.37 -1.26 10.68
CA SER A 26 1.18 -1.38 9.85
C SER A 26 1.43 -0.82 8.44
N GLY A 27 0.59 -1.22 7.50
CA GLY A 27 0.59 -0.70 6.13
C GLY A 27 -0.82 -0.73 5.55
N THR A 28 -1.00 -0.11 4.38
CA THR A 28 -2.27 -0.10 3.66
C THR A 28 -2.08 -0.77 2.31
N VAL A 29 -2.89 -1.78 2.01
CA VAL A 29 -2.93 -2.47 0.72
C VAL A 29 -4.09 -1.91 -0.10
N CYS A 30 -3.80 -1.43 -1.30
CA CYS A 30 -4.81 -0.93 -2.24
C CYS A 30 -4.82 -1.79 -3.50
N VAL A 31 -5.93 -2.47 -3.79
CA VAL A 31 -6.11 -3.27 -5.02
C VAL A 31 -7.12 -2.59 -5.93
N ARG A 32 -6.68 -2.26 -7.16
CA ARG A 32 -7.54 -1.70 -8.21
C ARG A 32 -8.25 -2.82 -8.98
N THR A 33 -9.58 -2.87 -8.92
CA THR A 33 -10.39 -3.84 -9.66
C THR A 33 -11.22 -3.16 -10.75
N PRO A 34 -11.37 -3.78 -11.94
CA PRO A 34 -12.26 -3.28 -12.98
C PRO A 34 -13.73 -3.35 -12.55
N ARG A 35 -14.55 -2.42 -13.06
CA ARG A 35 -16.02 -2.43 -12.98
C ARG A 35 -16.59 -1.93 -14.31
N GLU A 36 -17.87 -2.15 -14.55
CA GLU A 36 -18.54 -1.83 -15.83
C GLU A 36 -18.36 -0.39 -16.34
N ARG A 37 -18.27 0.60 -15.44
CA ARG A 37 -18.16 2.02 -15.83
C ARG A 37 -16.91 2.73 -15.30
N ARG A 38 -16.43 2.35 -14.12
CA ARG A 38 -15.24 2.95 -13.45
C ARG A 38 -14.54 1.92 -12.58
N ARG A 39 -13.21 2.00 -12.49
CA ARG A 39 -12.44 1.16 -11.56
C ARG A 39 -12.82 1.50 -10.11
N VAL A 40 -12.63 0.55 -9.22
CA VAL A 40 -12.76 0.75 -7.77
C VAL A 40 -11.52 0.23 -7.08
N SER A 41 -11.15 0.88 -5.97
CA SER A 41 -10.04 0.45 -5.13
C SER A 41 -10.59 -0.24 -3.89
N LYS A 42 -10.12 -1.45 -3.62
CA LYS A 42 -10.33 -2.14 -2.35
C LYS A 42 -9.14 -1.86 -1.47
N VAL A 43 -9.39 -1.35 -0.27
CA VAL A 43 -8.35 -0.90 0.65
C VAL A 43 -8.44 -1.68 1.95
N TRP A 44 -7.29 -2.16 2.42
CA TRP A 44 -7.15 -2.83 3.70
C TRP A 44 -5.99 -2.21 4.47
N ASP A 45 -6.21 -1.87 5.73
CA ASP A 45 -5.10 -1.75 6.66
C ASP A 45 -4.66 -3.14 7.10
N VAL A 46 -3.35 -3.36 7.09
CA VAL A 46 -2.70 -4.62 7.44
C VAL A 46 -1.66 -4.36 8.51
N GLU A 47 -1.59 -5.25 9.49
CA GLU A 47 -0.46 -5.27 10.43
C GLU A 47 0.77 -5.85 9.71
N ALA A 48 1.90 -5.17 9.86
CA ALA A 48 3.17 -5.67 9.38
C ALA A 48 3.80 -6.52 10.47
N PRO A 49 4.35 -7.71 10.14
CA PRO A 49 5.17 -8.43 11.09
C PRO A 49 6.37 -7.56 11.50
N PRO A 50 6.85 -7.67 12.74
CA PRO A 50 8.00 -6.90 13.19
C PRO A 50 9.18 -7.13 12.26
N ALA A 51 9.88 -6.05 11.90
CA ALA A 51 11.07 -6.13 11.07
C ALA A 51 12.06 -7.10 11.72
N ARG A 52 12.38 -8.18 11.01
CA ARG A 52 13.38 -9.13 11.48
C ARG A 52 14.74 -8.50 11.29
N LEU A 53 15.28 -7.94 12.36
CA LEU A 53 16.66 -7.48 12.36
C LEU A 53 17.56 -8.67 11.98
N PRO A 54 18.55 -8.48 11.10
CA PRO A 54 19.56 -9.51 10.87
C PRO A 54 20.21 -9.83 12.22
N THR A 55 20.25 -11.11 12.59
CA THR A 55 20.92 -11.59 13.82
C THR A 55 22.45 -11.53 13.70
N TRP A 56 22.97 -10.72 12.78
CA TRP A 56 24.40 -10.50 12.64
C TRP A 56 24.90 -9.83 13.91
N PRO A 57 26.04 -10.29 14.46
CA PRO A 57 26.58 -9.68 15.65
C PRO A 57 26.92 -8.22 15.33
N ILE A 58 26.29 -7.31 16.07
CA ILE A 58 26.78 -5.95 16.28
C ILE A 58 27.88 -6.03 17.35
N ASN A 59 28.95 -6.78 17.04
CA ASN A 59 30.33 -6.64 17.52
C ASN A 59 31.23 -7.69 16.85
#